data_AF-A0A2D6FG07-F1
#
_entry.id   AF-A0A2D6FG07-F1
#
_cell.length_a   1.000
_cell.length_b   1.000
_cell.length_c   1.000
_cell.angle_alpha   90.00
_cell.angle_beta   90.00
_cell.angle_gamma   90.00
#
_symmetry.space_group_name_H-M   'P 1'
#
loop_
_entity.id
_entity.type
_entity.pdbx_description
1 polymer ?
#
loop_
_entity_poly.entity_id
_entity_poly.type
_entity_poly.pdbx_seq_one_letter_code
_entity_poly.pdbx_strand_id
1 'polypeptide(L)' 'MRSSLLLLLALLVAPAAALAQKKIPKAQGHDQCPLGYVNTLGTTCVSPIYYEVEPTNGKACKEGWMNVGAGYCRKK' A
#
# COMPACT_ATOMS: atom_id res chain seq x y z
N MET A 1 9.95 -32.77 13.76
CA MET A 1 9.79 -32.43 12.32
C MET A 1 8.65 -31.45 12.05
N ARG A 2 7.51 -31.47 12.77
CA ARG A 2 6.40 -30.51 12.56
C ARG A 2 6.69 -29.07 13.05
N SER A 3 7.45 -28.91 14.13
CA SER A 3 7.77 -27.57 14.70
C SER A 3 8.64 -26.70 13.81
N SER A 4 9.53 -27.30 13.02
CA SER A 4 10.46 -26.56 12.16
C SER A 4 9.76 -25.89 10.98
N LEU A 5 8.66 -26.46 10.48
CA LEU A 5 7.89 -25.88 9.38
C LEU A 5 7.20 -24.55 9.77
N LEU A 6 6.74 -24.44 11.02
CA LEU A 6 6.04 -23.25 11.52
C LEU A 6 6.98 -22.04 11.64
N LEU A 7 8.24 -22.27 11.99
CA LEU A 7 9.29 -21.24 12.05
C LEU A 7 9.65 -20.70 10.67
N LEU A 8 9.67 -21.55 9.64
CA LEU A 8 9.92 -21.12 8.25
C LEU A 8 8.75 -20.31 7.67
N LEU A 9 7.50 -20.64 7.99
CA LEU A 9 6.34 -19.86 7.54
C LEU A 9 6.30 -18.44 8.11
N ALA A 10 6.77 -18.24 9.35
CA ALA A 10 6.75 -16.93 10.00
C ALA A 10 7.70 -15.91 9.34
N LEU A 11 8.79 -16.38 8.70
CA LEU A 11 9.76 -15.52 8.00
C LEU A 11 9.26 -15.00 6.65
N LEU A 12 8.24 -15.63 6.06
CA LEU A 12 7.67 -15.23 4.77
C LEU A 12 6.65 -14.09 4.87
N VAL A 13 6.21 -13.72 6.08
CA VAL A 13 5.21 -12.67 6.33
C VAL A 13 5.89 -11.37 6.80
N ALA A 14 7.14 -11.14 6.39
CA ALA A 14 7.74 -9.82 6.57
C ALA A 14 6.92 -8.82 5.70
N PRO A 15 6.41 -7.72 6.28
CA PRO A 15 5.75 -6.69 5.49
C PRO A 15 6.78 -6.18 4.49
N ALA A 16 6.52 -6.41 3.20
CA ALA A 16 7.35 -5.86 2.14
C ALA A 16 7.46 -4.36 2.39
N ALA A 17 8.69 -3.86 2.51
CA ALA A 17 8.93 -2.42 2.52
C ALA A 17 8.15 -1.82 1.33
N ALA A 18 7.48 -0.69 1.52
CA ALA A 18 6.73 -0.10 0.44
C ALA A 18 7.74 0.48 -0.55
N LEU A 19 8.11 -0.32 -1.55
CA LEU A 19 8.94 0.13 -2.67
C LEU A 19 8.17 1.23 -3.38
N ALA A 20 8.76 2.39 -3.62
CA ALA A 20 8.09 3.50 -4.28
C ALA A 20 7.32 3.02 -5.53
N GLN A 21 6.00 3.17 -5.54
CA GLN A 21 5.10 2.52 -6.50
C GLN A 21 4.64 3.49 -7.57
N LYS A 22 4.93 3.18 -8.83
CA LYS A 22 4.34 3.90 -9.99
C LYS A 22 2.87 3.55 -10.20
N LYS A 23 2.49 2.30 -9.89
CA LYS A 23 1.14 1.75 -10.07
C LYS A 23 0.71 1.03 -8.81
N ILE A 24 -0.50 1.32 -8.33
CA ILE A 24 -1.12 0.70 -7.16
C ILE A 24 -2.54 0.26 -7.50
N PRO A 25 -3.10 -0.73 -6.79
CA PRO A 25 -4.54 -0.99 -6.88
C PRO A 25 -5.33 0.17 -6.27
N LYS A 26 -6.63 0.26 -6.59
CA LYS A 26 -7.57 1.06 -5.79
C LYS A 26 -7.78 0.39 -4.45
N ALA A 27 -7.89 1.19 -3.39
CA ALA A 27 -8.22 0.66 -2.08
C ALA A 27 -9.64 0.09 -2.12
N GLN A 28 -9.87 -0.99 -1.37
CA GLN A 28 -11.18 -1.61 -1.28
C GLN A 28 -12.22 -0.60 -0.74
N GLY A 29 -13.36 -0.49 -1.40
CA GLY A 29 -14.41 0.47 -1.02
C GLY A 29 -14.14 1.91 -1.47
N HIS A 30 -13.11 2.15 -2.29
CA HIS A 30 -12.80 3.46 -2.85
C HIS A 30 -12.81 3.46 -4.38
N ASP A 31 -13.59 4.37 -4.97
CA ASP A 31 -13.66 4.54 -6.43
C ASP A 31 -12.60 5.49 -6.98
N GLN A 32 -12.01 6.31 -6.10
CA GLN A 32 -11.03 7.34 -6.41
C GLN A 32 -9.59 6.86 -6.22
N CYS A 33 -8.65 7.55 -6.84
CA CYS A 33 -7.22 7.34 -6.63
C CYS A 33 -6.68 8.34 -5.58
N PRO A 34 -5.64 7.97 -4.81
CA PRO A 34 -5.03 8.88 -3.87
C PRO A 34 -4.32 10.04 -4.57
N LEU A 35 -4.06 11.12 -3.83
CA LEU A 35 -3.37 12.30 -4.35
C LEU A 35 -2.04 11.93 -5.02
N GLY A 36 -1.83 12.47 -6.22
CA GLY A 36 -0.66 12.18 -7.05
C GLY A 36 -0.84 11.01 -8.01
N TYR A 37 -1.91 10.23 -7.90
CA TYR A 37 -2.24 9.15 -8.84
C TYR A 37 -3.47 9.47 -9.68
N VAL A 38 -3.45 9.04 -10.92
CA VAL A 38 -4.56 9.13 -11.87
C VAL A 38 -5.18 7.76 -12.11
N ASN A 39 -6.50 7.72 -12.30
CA ASN A 39 -7.21 6.50 -12.64
C ASN A 39 -6.98 6.16 -14.11
N THR A 40 -6.39 5.00 -14.39
CA THR A 40 -6.14 4.53 -15.77
C THR A 40 -7.22 3.55 -16.25
N LEU A 41 -8.50 3.88 -15.99
CA LEU A 41 -9.67 3.12 -16.43
C LEU A 41 -9.76 1.70 -15.84
N GLY A 42 -9.84 1.58 -14.52
CA GLY A 42 -10.14 0.29 -13.89
C GLY A 42 -9.91 0.23 -12.39
N THR A 43 -9.26 -0.84 -11.96
CA THR A 43 -8.96 -1.19 -10.56
C THR A 43 -7.62 -0.65 -10.07
N THR A 44 -6.92 0.17 -10.87
CA THR A 44 -5.57 0.65 -10.57
C THR A 44 -5.39 2.14 -10.77
N CYS A 45 -4.46 2.69 -10.01
CA CYS A 45 -4.07 4.08 -10.00
C CYS A 45 -2.59 4.19 -10.40
N VAL A 46 -2.25 5.18 -11.24
CA VAL A 46 -0.89 5.36 -11.77
C VAL A 46 -0.41 6.79 -11.50
N SER A 47 0.83 6.95 -11.05
CA SER A 47 1.46 8.25 -10.83
C SER A 47 2.60 8.46 -11.84
N PRO A 48 2.84 9.70 -12.31
CA PRO A 48 4.04 10.02 -13.09
C PRO A 48 5.32 10.00 -12.24
N ILE A 49 5.19 10.11 -10.91
CA ILE A 49 6.29 10.11 -9.93
C ILE A 49 6.18 8.87 -9.04
N TYR A 50 7.31 8.31 -8.61
CA TYR A 50 7.31 7.19 -7.68
C TYR A 50 7.07 7.70 -6.26
N TYR A 51 5.95 7.29 -5.66
CA TYR A 51 5.66 7.53 -4.25
C TYR A 51 5.64 6.22 -3.49
N GLU A 52 6.21 6.22 -2.30
CA GLU A 52 6.01 5.12 -1.35
C GLU A 52 4.65 5.29 -0.66
N VAL A 53 3.74 4.34 -0.90
CA VAL A 53 2.39 4.34 -0.33
C VAL A 53 2.03 3.01 0.33
N GLU A 54 1.16 3.07 1.35
CA GLU A 54 0.57 1.91 2.01
C GLU A 54 -0.95 2.09 2.19
N PRO A 55 -1.74 1.01 2.09
CA PRO A 55 -3.16 1.07 2.38
C PRO A 55 -3.40 1.33 3.87
N THR A 56 -4.35 2.21 4.17
CA THR A 56 -4.79 2.57 5.52
C THR A 56 -5.50 1.42 6.23
N ASN A 57 -6.22 0.58 5.47
CA ASN A 57 -7.13 -0.45 6.00
C ASN A 57 -8.07 0.10 7.09
N GLY A 58 -8.58 1.33 6.89
CA GLY A 58 -9.47 2.01 7.83
C GLY A 58 -8.79 2.58 9.08
N LYS A 59 -7.47 2.50 9.17
CA LYS A 59 -6.69 3.04 10.30
C LYS A 59 -6.01 4.35 9.92
N ALA A 60 -5.66 5.13 10.94
CA ALA A 60 -4.83 6.32 10.77
C ALA A 60 -3.43 5.95 10.23
N CYS A 61 -2.82 6.87 9.48
CA CYS A 61 -1.46 6.70 8.99
C CYS A 61 -0.45 6.63 10.14
N LYS A 62 0.59 5.82 9.97
CA LYS A 62 1.70 5.71 10.93
C LYS A 62 2.47 7.03 11.01
N GLU A 63 3.23 7.20 12.09
CA GLU A 63 4.18 8.31 12.20
C GLU A 63 5.18 8.30 11.03
N GLY A 64 5.50 9.47 10.49
CA GLY A 64 6.33 9.60 9.29
C GLY A 64 5.58 9.34 7.97
N TRP A 65 4.27 9.10 8.02
CA TRP A 65 3.40 9.00 6.86
C TRP A 65 2.34 10.11 6.87
N MET A 66 1.76 10.38 5.71
CA MET A 66 0.68 11.35 5.54
C MET A 66 -0.51 10.72 4.83
N ASN A 67 -1.72 11.08 5.25
CA ASN A 67 -2.95 10.65 4.58
C ASN A 67 -3.04 11.37 3.22
N VAL A 68 -3.17 10.60 2.13
CA VAL A 68 -3.29 11.11 0.76
C VAL A 68 -4.66 10.83 0.14
N GLY A 69 -5.64 10.44 0.96
CA GLY A 69 -6.99 10.13 0.55
C GLY A 69 -7.14 8.73 -0.08
N ALA A 70 -8.38 8.40 -0.44
CA ALA A 70 -8.74 7.15 -1.13
C ALA A 70 -8.17 5.87 -0.50
N GLY A 71 -8.10 5.84 0.84
CA GLY A 71 -7.64 4.66 1.58
C GLY A 71 -6.13 4.45 1.61
N TYR A 72 -5.30 5.44 1.23
CA TYR A 72 -3.83 5.33 1.26
C TYR A 72 -3.13 6.36 2.14
N CYS A 73 -1.98 5.95 2.66
CA CYS A 73 -0.95 6.78 3.28
C CYS A 73 0.27 6.85 2.36
N ARG A 74 0.97 7.98 2.36
CA ARG A 74 2.23 8.18 1.64
C ARG A 74 3.37 8.48 2.63
N LYS A 75 4.56 7.95 2.38
CA LYS A 75 5.77 8.30 3.14
C LYS A 75 6.05 9.80 2.99
N LYS A 76 6.34 10.49 4.10
CA LYS A 76 6.76 11.90 4.07
C LYS A 76 8.13 12.05 3.41
#